data_AF-A0A410NVF9-F1
#
_entry.id   AF-A0A410NVF9-F1
#
_cell.length_a   1.000
_cell.length_b   1.000
_cell.length_c   1.000
_cell.angle_alpha   90.00
_cell.angle_beta   90.00
_cell.angle_gamma   90.00
#
_symmetry.space_group_name_H-M   'P 1'
#
loop_
_entity.id
_entity.type
_entity.pdbx_description
1 polymer ?
#
loop_
_entity_poly.entity_id
_entity_poly.type
_entity_poly.pdbx_seq_one_letter_code
_entity_poly.pdbx_strand_id
1 'polypeptide(L)' 'MRIHILSLFRSPKAKAQAELDAANEAYAAALTESRAARRREDTRRIGATMRSLEASNHRRLAAERAYDEARA' A
#
# COMPACT_ATOMS: atom_id res chain seq x y z
N MET A 1 2.49 -16.61 22.12
CA MET A 1 3.82 -16.39 21.50
C MET A 1 3.79 -15.03 20.80
N ARG A 2 4.45 -14.01 21.38
CA ARG A 2 4.43 -12.63 20.85
C ARG A 2 5.47 -12.51 19.75
N ILE A 3 5.07 -12.20 18.51
CA ILE A 3 5.98 -12.03 17.38
C ILE A 3 6.78 -10.74 17.60
N HIS A 4 8.08 -10.90 17.85
CA HIS A 4 9.03 -9.81 18.00
C HIS A 4 9.34 -9.18 16.62
N ILE A 5 8.49 -8.25 16.17
CA ILE A 5 8.69 -7.52 14.90
C ILE A 5 9.81 -6.46 15.04
N LEU A 6 10.19 -6.11 16.28
CA LEU A 6 11.09 -4.99 16.55
C LEU A 6 12.60 -5.30 16.40
N SER A 7 13.01 -6.56 16.21
CA SER A 7 14.43 -6.93 16.13
C SER A 7 14.92 -7.32 14.72
N LEU A 8 14.08 -7.24 13.68
CA LEU A 8 14.39 -7.75 12.33
C LEU A 8 14.98 -6.72 11.35
N PHE A 9 14.84 -5.41 11.60
CA PHE A 9 15.34 -4.41 10.66
C PHE A 9 16.77 -3.98 11.03
N ARG A 10 17.74 -4.85 10.75
CA ARG A 10 19.18 -4.53 10.83
C ARG A 10 19.65 -3.53 9.77
N SER A 11 18.80 -3.13 8.82
CA SER A 11 19.12 -2.09 7.82
C SER A 11 17.89 -1.23 7.45
N PRO A 12 18.07 0.09 7.21
CA PRO A 12 17.00 0.99 6.78
C PRO A 12 16.37 0.56 5.45
N LYS A 13 17.16 -0.06 4.55
CA LYS A 13 16.69 -0.64 3.30
C LYS A 13 15.67 -1.76 3.50
N ALA A 14 15.91 -2.68 4.44
CA ALA A 14 14.98 -3.78 4.70
C ALA A 14 13.64 -3.29 5.24
N LYS A 15 13.67 -2.21 6.04
CA LYS A 15 12.46 -1.55 6.54
C LYS A 15 11.68 -0.88 5.41
N ALA A 16 12.36 -0.11 4.57
CA ALA A 16 11.74 0.58 3.44
C ALA A 16 11.16 -0.41 2.41
N GLN A 17 11.82 -1.54 2.17
CA GLN A 17 11.29 -2.61 1.32
C GLN A 17 9.99 -3.19 1.89
N ALA A 18 9.95 -3.50 3.19
CA ALA A 18 8.74 -4.03 3.82
C ALA A 18 7.58 -3.02 3.79
N GLU A 19 7.86 -1.72 3.94
CA GLU A 19 6.87 -0.66 3.81
C GLU A 19 6.33 -0.53 2.37
N LEU A 20 7.20 -0.66 1.36
CA LEU A 20 6.81 -0.69 -0.04
C LEU A 20 5.93 -1.91 -0.37
N ASP A 21 6.30 -3.09 0.13
CA ASP A 21 5.52 -4.32 -0.08
C ASP A 21 4.13 -4.20 0.55
N ALA A 22 4.04 -3.70 1.78
CA ALA A 22 2.76 -3.45 2.45
C ALA A 22 1.90 -2.41 1.69
N ALA A 23 2.52 -1.36 1.15
CA ALA A 23 1.82 -0.36 0.35
C ALA A 23 1.32 -0.92 -0.99
N ASN A 24 2.10 -1.81 -1.62
CA ASN A 24 1.70 -2.52 -2.85
C ASN A 24 0.49 -3.43 -2.61
N GLU A 25 0.49 -4.21 -1.52
CA GLU A 25 -0.63 -5.05 -1.14
C GLU A 25 -1.90 -4.23 -0.88
N ALA A 26 -1.79 -3.12 -0.14
CA ALA A 26 -2.90 -2.22 0.13
C ALA A 26 -3.46 -1.58 -1.17
N TYR A 27 -2.59 -1.18 -2.10
CA TYR A 27 -3.00 -0.67 -3.41
C TYR A 27 -3.70 -1.72 -4.25
N ALA A 28 -3.19 -2.96 -4.27
CA ALA A 28 -3.80 -4.07 -5.01
C ALA A 28 -5.21 -4.41 -4.46
N ALA A 29 -5.38 -4.38 -3.14
CA ALA A 29 -6.68 -4.57 -2.49
C ALA A 29 -7.67 -3.45 -2.87
N ALA A 30 -7.25 -2.18 -2.77
CA ALA A 30 -8.08 -1.03 -3.14
C ALA A 30 -8.46 -1.05 -4.64
N LEU A 31 -7.54 -1.46 -5.51
CA LEU A 31 -7.79 -1.60 -6.94
C LEU A 31 -8.83 -2.70 -7.21
N THR A 32 -8.73 -3.81 -6.50
CA THR A 32 -9.68 -4.93 -6.60
C THR A 32 -11.07 -4.50 -6.15
N GLU A 33 -11.18 -3.75 -5.05
CA GLU A 33 -12.45 -3.24 -4.56
C GLU A 33 -13.07 -2.21 -5.52
N SER A 34 -12.27 -1.27 -6.05
CA SER A 34 -12.71 -0.30 -7.06
C SER A 34 -13.23 -0.99 -8.32
N ARG A 35 -12.50 -2.01 -8.82
CA ARG A 35 -12.95 -2.83 -9.95
C ARG A 35 -14.24 -3.59 -9.64
N ALA A 36 -14.40 -4.09 -8.42
CA ALA A 36 -15.63 -4.77 -8.00
C ALA A 36 -16.82 -3.81 -7.92
N ALA A 37 -16.63 -2.61 -7.36
CA ALA A 37 -17.66 -1.57 -7.31
C ALA A 37 -18.08 -1.14 -8.72
N ARG A 38 -17.11 -0.96 -9.63
CA ARG A 38 -17.38 -0.62 -11.03
C ARG A 38 -18.15 -1.71 -11.76
N ARG A 39 -17.79 -2.98 -11.56
CA ARG A 39 -18.52 -4.13 -12.15
C ARG A 39 -19.97 -4.24 -11.67
N ARG A 40 -20.28 -3.74 -10.47
CA ARG A 40 -21.63 -3.74 -9.90
C ARG A 40 -22.42 -2.47 -10.22
N GLU A 41 -21.82 -1.51 -10.94
CA GLU A 41 -22.39 -0.18 -11.21
C GLU A 41 -22.83 0.57 -9.94
N ASP A 42 -22.20 0.26 -8.80
CA ASP A 42 -22.53 0.86 -7.51
C ASP A 42 -21.91 2.25 -7.42
N THR A 43 -22.59 3.26 -7.97
CA THR A 43 -22.09 4.64 -8.11
C THR A 43 -21.70 5.29 -6.77
N ARG A 44 -22.42 4.96 -5.69
CA ARG A 44 -22.08 5.44 -4.33
C ARG A 44 -20.76 4.84 -3.87
N ARG A 45 -20.59 3.53 -4.07
CA ARG A 45 -19.37 2.81 -3.66
C ARG A 45 -18.18 3.13 -4.57
N ILE A 46 -18.39 3.37 -5.86
CA ILE A 46 -17.36 3.79 -6.82
C ILE A 46 -16.64 5.03 -6.29
N GLY A 47 -17.36 6.08 -5.90
CA GLY A 47 -16.74 7.31 -5.38
C GLY A 47 -15.90 7.08 -4.11
N ALA A 48 -16.37 6.22 -3.20
CA ALA A 48 -15.61 5.88 -1.99
C ALA A 48 -14.35 5.04 -2.30
N THR A 49 -14.49 4.02 -3.16
CA THR A 49 -13.37 3.15 -3.55
C THR A 49 -12.32 3.87 -4.38
N MET A 50 -12.69 4.85 -5.21
CA MET A 50 -11.75 5.67 -5.96
C MET A 50 -10.88 6.54 -5.05
N ARG A 51 -11.48 7.20 -4.04
CA ARG A 51 -10.72 7.96 -3.03
C ARG A 51 -9.76 7.05 -2.25
N SER A 52 -10.21 5.85 -1.90
CA SER A 52 -9.35 4.85 -1.24
C SER A 52 -8.20 4.40 -2.13
N LEU A 53 -8.46 4.16 -3.42
CA LEU A 53 -7.44 3.81 -4.41
C LEU A 53 -6.39 4.91 -4.58
N GLU A 54 -6.82 6.17 -4.68
CA GLU A 54 -5.93 7.34 -4.76
C GLU A 54 -5.05 7.46 -3.51
N ALA A 55 -5.65 7.34 -2.32
CA ALA A 55 -4.91 7.38 -1.06
C ALA A 55 -3.87 6.25 -0.96
N SER A 56 -4.24 5.03 -1.38
CA SER A 56 -3.31 3.90 -1.43
C SER A 56 -2.20 4.10 -2.46
N ASN A 57 -2.50 4.70 -3.62
CA ASN A 57 -1.49 5.04 -4.62
C ASN A 57 -0.49 6.08 -4.09
N HIS A 58 -0.98 7.11 -3.40
CA HIS A 58 -0.12 8.12 -2.79
C HIS A 58 0.84 7.49 -1.77
N ARG A 59 0.33 6.59 -0.91
CA ARG A 59 1.18 5.85 0.06
C ARG A 59 2.20 4.96 -0.64
N ARG A 60 1.81 4.27 -1.71
CA ARG A 60 2.71 3.44 -2.52
C ARG A 60 3.87 4.26 -3.10
N LEU A 61 3.57 5.41 -3.70
CA LEU A 61 4.58 6.31 -4.27
C LEU A 61 5.52 6.88 -3.19
N ALA A 62 5.00 7.21 -2.01
CA ALA A 62 5.83 7.67 -0.89
C ALA A 62 6.76 6.57 -0.38
N ALA A 63 6.28 5.33 -0.26
CA ALA A 63 7.09 4.19 0.14
C ALA A 63 8.14 3.82 -0.92
N GLU A 64 7.80 3.95 -2.20
CA GLU A 64 8.73 3.75 -3.32
C GLU A 64 9.91 4.73 -3.25
N ARG A 65 9.62 6.01 -3.02
CA ARG A 65 10.68 7.02 -2.80
C ARG A 65 11.54 6.73 -1.58
N ALA A 66 10.92 6.37 -0.46
CA ALA A 66 11.64 6.03 0.77
C ALA A 66 12.57 4.81 0.57
N TYR A 67 12.15 3.84 -0.24
CA TYR A 67 12.98 2.70 -0.61
C TYR A 67 14.15 3.10 -1.52
N ASP A 68 13.89 3.94 -2.52
CA ASP A 68 14.94 4.46 -3.40
C ASP A 68 15.98 5.28 -2.62
N GLU A 69 15.54 6.13 -1.69
CA GLU A 69 16.40 6.90 -0.78
C GLU A 69 17.21 6.00 0.16
N ALA A 70 16.61 4.92 0.69
CA ALA A 70 17.31 3.96 1.55
C ALA A 70 18.26 3.02 0.78
N ARG A 71 18.15 2.99 -0.55
CA ARG A 71 18.99 2.21 -1.46
C ARG A 71 20.21 3.00 -1.95
N ALA A 72 20.06 4.31 -2.16
CA ALA A 72 21.11 5.24 -2.57
C ALA A 72 22.21 5.38 -1.51
#